data_AF-A0A6A6ZVT0-F1
#
_entry.id   AF-A0A6A6ZVT0-F1
#
_cell.length_a   1.000
_cell.length_b   1.000
_cell.length_c   1.000
_cell.angle_alpha   90.00
_cell.angle_beta   90.00
_cell.angle_gamma   90.00
#
_symmetry.space_group_name_H-M   'P 1'
#
loop_
_entity.id
_entity.type
_entity.pdbx_description
1 polymer ?
#
loop_
_entity_poly.entity_id
_entity_poly.type
_entity_poly.pdbx_seq_one_letter_code
_entity_poly.pdbx_strand_id
1 'polypeptide(L)'
;MFAMRALTVLLHASVSSSLVYSADTLSQSSRCVSDAFSKPQVGRGITILSIHAQPQHNFTSIPGGPLRPSLSGLEFCQVQIYLTHQTQHDSDLGIKGTYDKVLVEVWLPLTSEYWNGRFQATGGAGFATGMFGAELGAAVMNGWAAASTDGGHDADLAKLADASWALADIDANTDGHSMYRRRRINWNLLQNFASRSSVDQILIGKAVTEQYYQMKPHHSYWNGCSTGGRQGYAIAQKYPELLDGILANAPAISFVSLLMGELWPQVVMNKHKTYLSNCELESFRVHAIEGCQVLADVKNGILEDPSDCTWVPEESLGSVFQCDGQEVVITKPMLAVIRDIWDGPGGSAASNKFPGFAWGVPMTRVANITVGADGTLAQFPFPIAASWLRHIVMQGSELAIGVLDTEDLDALWVSAQYEFGGLLNTDDPDLARLRDSGTKLLTWHGMSDQLIPYQNTINYRQKVEAVMGEVDEYYRLFLAPGVGHCGGGSGPVPKDPLAALVHWVEDDEPPETLDAAVTDHEWDLVTKELCLWPARSDYMGIGDPKRASTWTCKGGTERAAQSRNENEPWIPIDYQGTQQPQRGYKKQGQDSGGSSRASQVLGGLKDRIEGLGLGLRIG
;
A
#
# COMPACT_ATOMS: atom_id res chain seq x y z
N MET A 1 -45.27 -74.39 23.88
CA MET A 1 -45.46 -74.74 22.47
C MET A 1 -44.28 -74.18 21.67
N PHE A 2 -43.45 -75.06 21.11
CA PHE A 2 -42.50 -74.95 19.97
C PHE A 2 -41.77 -73.61 19.71
N ALA A 3 -40.45 -73.52 19.92
CA ALA A 3 -39.32 -73.86 19.01
C ALA A 3 -38.68 -72.55 18.47
N MET A 4 -37.38 -72.31 18.27
CA MET A 4 -36.19 -73.14 18.05
C MET A 4 -34.89 -72.32 18.30
N ARG A 5 -33.81 -73.05 18.61
CA ARG A 5 -32.34 -72.72 18.65
C ARG A 5 -31.81 -72.10 17.32
N ALA A 6 -30.60 -71.54 17.12
CA ALA A 6 -29.39 -71.16 17.86
C ALA A 6 -28.39 -70.46 16.88
N LEU A 7 -27.36 -69.80 17.45
CA LEU A 7 -25.97 -69.55 16.96
C LEU A 7 -25.69 -68.94 15.56
N THR A 8 -24.93 -67.83 15.52
CA THR A 8 -23.74 -67.63 14.63
C THR A 8 -22.96 -66.35 15.04
N VAL A 9 -21.74 -66.48 15.59
CA VAL A 9 -20.39 -66.22 14.99
C VAL A 9 -20.03 -64.73 14.79
N LEU A 10 -19.06 -64.28 15.61
CA LEU A 10 -18.26 -63.07 15.43
C LEU A 10 -17.25 -63.26 14.29
N LEU A 11 -17.17 -62.31 13.36
CA LEU A 11 -16.04 -62.14 12.45
C LEU A 11 -15.75 -60.65 12.28
N HIS A 12 -14.53 -60.26 12.64
CA HIS A 12 -13.96 -58.93 12.41
C HIS A 12 -13.80 -58.69 10.90
N ALA A 13 -14.22 -57.52 10.43
CA ALA A 13 -13.79 -56.97 9.15
C ALA A 13 -13.12 -55.62 9.40
N SER A 14 -11.81 -55.57 9.12
CA SER A 14 -11.01 -54.36 8.97
C SER A 14 -11.57 -53.54 7.81
N VAL A 15 -12.10 -52.35 8.09
CA VAL A 15 -12.46 -51.38 7.05
C VAL A 15 -11.23 -50.53 6.74
N SER A 16 -10.62 -50.81 5.61
CA SER A 16 -9.65 -49.92 4.96
C SER A 16 -10.40 -48.66 4.52
N SER A 17 -10.12 -47.52 5.15
CA SER A 17 -10.66 -46.22 4.74
C SER A 17 -10.16 -45.88 3.33
N SER A 18 -11.00 -46.15 2.33
CA SER A 18 -10.80 -45.71 0.96
C SER A 18 -11.49 -44.35 0.84
N LEU A 19 -10.71 -43.29 0.62
CA LEU A 19 -11.23 -41.96 0.30
C LEU A 19 -12.09 -42.06 -0.97
N VAL A 20 -13.40 -41.96 -0.82
CA VAL A 20 -14.32 -41.85 -1.96
C VAL A 20 -14.28 -40.40 -2.41
N TYR A 21 -13.43 -40.11 -3.39
CA TYR A 21 -13.49 -38.86 -4.14
C TYR A 21 -14.80 -38.83 -4.94
N SER A 22 -15.62 -37.78 -4.75
CA SER A 22 -16.85 -37.57 -5.53
C SER A 22 -16.54 -37.47 -7.03
N ALA A 23 -17.46 -37.90 -7.90
CA ALA A 23 -17.28 -37.84 -9.35
C ALA A 23 -16.97 -36.42 -9.87
N ASP A 24 -17.50 -35.38 -9.21
CA ASP A 24 -17.20 -33.98 -9.54
C ASP A 24 -15.76 -33.60 -9.20
N THR A 25 -15.21 -34.10 -8.08
CA THR A 25 -13.80 -33.86 -7.70
C THR A 25 -12.81 -34.51 -8.66
N LEU A 26 -13.14 -35.70 -9.18
CA LEU A 26 -12.37 -36.36 -10.23
C LEU A 26 -12.48 -35.62 -11.58
N SER A 27 -13.66 -35.11 -11.91
CA SER A 27 -13.86 -34.33 -13.14
C SER A 27 -13.13 -32.99 -13.11
N GLN A 28 -13.02 -32.32 -11.97
CA GLN A 28 -12.45 -30.98 -11.87
C GLN A 28 -10.93 -30.96 -11.66
N SER A 29 -10.39 -31.95 -10.91
CA SER A 29 -8.95 -32.22 -10.92
C SER A 29 -8.46 -32.59 -12.34
N SER A 30 -9.26 -33.31 -13.13
CA SER A 30 -8.94 -33.59 -14.54
C SER A 30 -8.93 -32.36 -15.46
N ARG A 31 -9.56 -31.25 -15.05
CA ARG A 31 -9.50 -29.95 -15.76
C ARG A 31 -8.29 -29.09 -15.35
N CYS A 32 -7.55 -29.49 -14.31
CA CYS A 32 -6.35 -28.78 -13.91
C CYS A 32 -5.12 -29.22 -14.71
N VAL A 33 -5.19 -29.02 -16.03
CA VAL A 33 -4.11 -29.32 -16.98
C VAL A 33 -4.04 -28.20 -18.00
N SER A 34 -2.84 -27.88 -18.50
CA SER A 34 -2.63 -26.72 -19.38
C SER A 34 -3.54 -26.70 -20.61
N ASP A 35 -3.79 -27.87 -21.22
CA ASP A 35 -4.61 -28.00 -22.43
C ASP A 35 -6.11 -27.72 -22.19
N ALA A 36 -6.56 -27.68 -20.94
CA ALA A 36 -7.92 -27.29 -20.59
C ALA A 36 -8.15 -25.77 -20.69
N PHE A 37 -7.09 -24.97 -20.81
CA PHE A 37 -7.16 -23.52 -20.84
C PHE A 37 -6.82 -22.96 -22.22
N SER A 38 -7.74 -22.17 -22.76
CA SER A 38 -7.50 -21.34 -23.93
C SER A 38 -6.91 -19.99 -23.53
N LYS A 39 -6.20 -19.33 -24.46
CA LYS A 39 -5.61 -18.00 -24.25
C LYS A 39 -6.72 -16.98 -23.95
N PRO A 40 -6.74 -16.35 -22.75
CA PRO A 40 -7.73 -15.35 -22.40
C PRO A 40 -7.72 -14.16 -23.37
N GLN A 41 -8.91 -13.65 -23.72
CA GLN A 41 -9.05 -12.45 -24.54
C GLN A 41 -9.05 -11.21 -23.63
N VAL A 42 -7.86 -10.65 -23.38
CA VAL A 42 -7.67 -9.56 -22.39
C VAL A 42 -7.49 -8.16 -23.00
N GLY A 43 -7.79 -8.01 -24.29
CA GLY A 43 -7.74 -6.73 -25.00
C GLY A 43 -6.59 -6.63 -26.01
N ARG A 44 -6.51 -5.49 -26.70
CA ARG A 44 -5.45 -5.21 -27.67
C ARG A 44 -4.17 -4.84 -26.90
N GLY A 45 -3.01 -5.29 -27.39
CA GLY A 45 -1.72 -4.93 -26.79
C GLY A 45 -1.09 -6.02 -25.93
N ILE A 46 -1.80 -7.12 -25.63
CA ILE A 46 -1.31 -8.22 -24.79
C ILE A 46 -1.12 -9.47 -25.63
N THR A 47 0.04 -10.10 -25.51
CA THR A 47 0.31 -11.41 -26.08
C THR A 47 0.53 -12.43 -24.97
N ILE A 48 -0.34 -13.44 -24.90
CA ILE A 48 -0.15 -14.60 -24.01
C ILE A 48 0.92 -15.51 -24.60
N LEU A 49 2.03 -15.64 -23.87
CA LEU A 49 3.20 -16.43 -24.24
C LEU A 49 2.99 -17.90 -23.93
N SER A 50 2.60 -18.23 -22.71
CA SER A 50 2.33 -19.61 -22.28
C SER A 50 1.33 -19.67 -21.13
N ILE A 51 0.71 -20.83 -20.97
CA ILE A 51 -0.18 -21.20 -19.86
C ILE A 51 0.31 -22.54 -19.32
N HIS A 52 0.49 -22.61 -18.00
CA HIS A 52 0.84 -23.83 -17.29
C HIS A 52 -0.17 -24.05 -16.18
N ALA A 53 -0.83 -25.21 -16.16
CA ALA A 53 -1.75 -25.57 -15.09
C ALA A 53 -1.40 -26.93 -14.48
N GLN A 54 -1.45 -27.00 -13.15
CA GLN A 54 -1.20 -28.23 -12.40
C GLN A 54 -1.94 -28.23 -11.06
N PRO A 55 -2.46 -29.39 -10.61
CA PRO A 55 -3.07 -29.49 -9.30
C PRO A 55 -1.99 -29.44 -8.22
N GLN A 56 -2.30 -28.75 -7.13
CA GLN A 56 -1.51 -28.68 -5.91
C GLN A 56 -2.29 -29.38 -4.80
N HIS A 57 -1.62 -30.31 -4.12
CA HIS A 57 -2.18 -31.10 -3.03
C HIS A 57 -1.32 -30.94 -1.78
N ASN A 58 -1.96 -30.79 -0.63
CA ASN A 58 -1.35 -30.58 0.68
C ASN A 58 -0.26 -29.48 0.65
N PHE A 59 -0.52 -28.42 -0.13
CA PHE A 59 0.44 -27.37 -0.36
C PHE A 59 0.57 -26.48 0.89
N THR A 60 1.78 -25.98 1.14
CA THR A 60 2.05 -25.00 2.20
C THR A 60 2.49 -23.68 1.58
N SER A 61 1.73 -22.61 1.82
CA SER A 61 2.06 -21.29 1.30
C SER A 61 3.32 -20.70 1.92
N ILE A 62 4.01 -19.86 1.15
CA ILE A 62 5.11 -19.06 1.68
C ILE A 62 4.56 -18.01 2.66
N PRO A 63 5.25 -17.74 3.78
CA PRO A 63 4.83 -16.68 4.69
C PRO A 63 5.09 -15.30 4.08
N GLY A 64 4.16 -14.36 4.28
CA GLY A 64 4.30 -12.95 3.92
C GLY A 64 4.86 -12.07 5.05
N GLY A 65 5.28 -12.69 6.16
CA GLY A 65 5.70 -12.02 7.39
C GLY A 65 4.81 -12.42 8.59
N PRO A 66 5.02 -11.82 9.76
CA PRO A 66 4.29 -12.19 10.98
C PRO A 66 2.77 -12.04 10.88
N LEU A 67 2.30 -11.06 10.10
CA LEU A 67 0.87 -10.82 9.87
C LEU A 67 0.24 -11.78 8.85
N ARG A 68 1.07 -12.54 8.11
CA ARG A 68 0.64 -13.45 7.03
C ARG A 68 1.42 -14.76 7.13
N PRO A 69 1.11 -15.60 8.14
CA PRO A 69 1.79 -16.86 8.33
C PRO A 69 1.55 -17.81 7.16
N SER A 70 2.43 -18.80 7.02
CA SER A 70 2.24 -19.90 6.08
C SER A 70 0.99 -20.70 6.42
N LEU A 71 0.24 -21.10 5.40
CA LEU A 71 -0.96 -21.92 5.52
C LEU A 71 -0.72 -23.27 4.86
N SER A 72 -1.03 -24.36 5.57
CA SER A 72 -0.83 -25.73 5.09
C SER A 72 -2.16 -26.41 4.73
N GLY A 73 -2.08 -27.53 4.01
CA GLY A 73 -3.25 -28.32 3.61
C GLY A 73 -4.05 -27.68 2.48
N LEU A 74 -3.43 -26.82 1.67
CA LEU A 74 -4.10 -26.16 0.56
C LEU A 74 -4.25 -27.11 -0.64
N GLU A 75 -5.44 -27.10 -1.23
CA GLU A 75 -5.87 -27.96 -2.33
C GLU A 75 -6.42 -27.09 -3.46
N PHE A 76 -5.63 -26.83 -4.50
CA PHE A 76 -6.01 -25.92 -5.58
C PHE A 76 -5.42 -26.29 -6.94
N CYS A 77 -6.07 -25.85 -8.00
CA CYS A 77 -5.48 -25.78 -9.31
C CYS A 77 -4.63 -24.51 -9.42
N GLN A 78 -3.33 -24.66 -9.62
CA GLN A 78 -2.41 -23.56 -9.90
C GLN A 78 -2.36 -23.33 -11.40
N VAL A 79 -2.70 -22.13 -11.86
CA VAL A 79 -2.59 -21.73 -13.27
C VAL A 79 -1.64 -20.54 -13.37
N GLN A 80 -0.54 -20.71 -14.09
CA GLN A 80 0.46 -19.68 -14.37
C GLN A 80 0.36 -19.24 -15.83
N ILE A 81 0.16 -17.94 -16.04
CA ILE A 81 0.01 -17.33 -17.35
C ILE A 81 1.15 -16.33 -17.53
N TYR A 82 1.98 -16.56 -18.55
CA TYR A 82 3.04 -15.63 -18.92
C TYR A 82 2.58 -14.78 -20.11
N LEU A 83 2.75 -13.46 -20.00
CA LEU A 83 2.35 -12.50 -21.03
C LEU A 83 3.40 -11.42 -21.26
N THR A 84 3.24 -10.70 -22.38
CA THR A 84 4.02 -9.50 -22.71
C THR A 84 3.10 -8.44 -23.32
N HIS A 85 3.47 -7.17 -23.17
CA HIS A 85 2.72 -6.02 -23.70
C HIS A 85 3.21 -5.59 -25.09
N GLN A 86 3.47 -6.57 -25.96
CA GLN A 86 3.83 -6.36 -27.37
C GLN A 86 2.83 -7.10 -28.26
N THR A 87 2.31 -6.45 -29.31
CA THR A 87 1.45 -7.15 -30.27
C THR A 87 2.26 -7.91 -31.32
N GLN A 88 1.64 -8.92 -31.94
CA GLN A 88 2.19 -9.56 -33.14
C GLN A 88 2.41 -8.53 -34.26
N HIS A 89 1.52 -7.55 -34.40
CA HIS A 89 1.66 -6.48 -35.38
C HIS A 89 2.88 -5.57 -35.12
N ASP A 90 3.14 -5.23 -33.85
CA ASP A 90 4.35 -4.47 -33.47
C ASP A 90 5.61 -5.26 -33.80
N SER A 91 5.60 -6.57 -33.51
CA SER A 91 6.67 -7.50 -33.86
C SER A 91 6.89 -7.57 -35.39
N ASP A 92 5.80 -7.67 -36.16
CA ASP A 92 5.83 -7.73 -37.63
C ASP A 92 6.33 -6.43 -38.26
N LEU A 93 6.11 -5.27 -37.60
CA LEU A 93 6.63 -3.96 -38.00
C LEU A 93 8.06 -3.68 -37.52
N GLY A 94 8.69 -4.61 -36.80
CA GLY A 94 10.01 -4.42 -36.21
C GLY A 94 10.02 -3.35 -35.10
N ILE A 95 8.85 -2.99 -34.57
CA ILE A 95 8.73 -2.11 -33.41
C ILE A 95 9.21 -2.92 -32.21
N LYS A 96 10.35 -2.52 -31.65
CA LYS A 96 10.85 -3.08 -30.40
C LYS A 96 9.81 -2.81 -29.31
N GLY A 97 9.10 -3.86 -28.88
CA GLY A 97 8.05 -3.78 -27.86
C GLY A 97 8.57 -3.50 -26.45
N THR A 98 7.72 -3.76 -25.46
CA THR A 98 7.98 -3.47 -24.04
C THR A 98 9.05 -4.36 -23.40
N TYR A 99 9.41 -5.49 -24.03
CA TYR A 99 10.31 -6.55 -23.53
C TYR A 99 10.01 -7.05 -22.12
N ASP A 100 8.80 -6.79 -21.60
CA ASP A 100 8.38 -7.29 -20.31
C ASP A 100 7.86 -8.72 -20.43
N LYS A 101 8.12 -9.52 -19.40
CA LYS A 101 7.54 -10.85 -19.24
C LYS A 101 6.86 -10.89 -17.89
N VAL A 102 5.54 -10.75 -17.90
CA VAL A 102 4.70 -10.70 -16.72
C VAL A 102 4.16 -12.09 -16.43
N LEU A 103 4.21 -12.51 -15.16
CA LEU A 103 3.48 -13.65 -14.64
C LEU A 103 2.17 -13.17 -14.00
N VAL A 104 1.08 -13.81 -14.38
CA VAL A 104 -0.17 -13.84 -13.60
C VAL A 104 -0.37 -15.26 -13.12
N GLU A 105 -0.56 -15.43 -11.82
CA GLU A 105 -0.83 -16.71 -11.20
C GLU A 105 -2.24 -16.70 -10.59
N VAL A 106 -3.02 -17.72 -10.92
CA VAL A 106 -4.40 -17.91 -10.48
C VAL A 106 -4.48 -19.22 -9.70
N TRP A 107 -4.97 -19.17 -8.46
CA TRP A 107 -5.26 -20.35 -7.66
C TRP A 107 -6.76 -20.54 -7.56
N LEU A 108 -7.22 -21.76 -7.87
CA LEU A 108 -8.63 -22.10 -7.94
C LEU A 108 -8.87 -23.30 -7.01
N PRO A 109 -9.76 -23.24 -6.00
CA PRO A 109 -10.19 -24.41 -5.25
C PRO A 109 -10.43 -25.64 -6.13
N LEU A 110 -9.81 -26.79 -5.80
CA LEU A 110 -9.89 -27.98 -6.67
C LEU A 110 -11.31 -28.50 -6.87
N THR A 111 -12.21 -28.23 -5.93
CA THR A 111 -13.60 -28.68 -5.97
C THR A 111 -14.54 -27.48 -6.07
N SER A 112 -15.52 -27.61 -6.95
CA SER A 112 -16.58 -26.60 -7.13
C SER A 112 -17.41 -26.39 -5.87
N GLU A 113 -17.59 -27.42 -5.05
CA GLU A 113 -18.27 -27.30 -3.74
C GLU A 113 -17.50 -26.43 -2.75
N TYR A 114 -16.16 -26.37 -2.84
CA TYR A 114 -15.34 -25.52 -1.98
C TYR A 114 -15.22 -24.08 -2.51
N TRP A 115 -15.44 -23.88 -3.81
CA TRP A 115 -15.46 -22.55 -4.38
C TRP A 115 -16.76 -21.83 -4.00
N ASN A 116 -16.63 -20.66 -3.36
CA ASN A 116 -17.76 -19.87 -2.88
C ASN A 116 -18.44 -19.04 -3.99
N GLY A 117 -18.06 -19.23 -5.26
CA GLY A 117 -18.56 -18.48 -6.40
C GLY A 117 -17.82 -17.18 -6.69
N ARG A 118 -16.95 -16.71 -5.79
CA ARG A 118 -16.31 -15.38 -5.87
C ARG A 118 -14.91 -15.42 -6.45
N PHE A 119 -14.48 -14.27 -6.97
CA PHE A 119 -13.12 -14.01 -7.40
C PHE A 119 -12.45 -12.94 -6.53
N GLN A 120 -11.17 -13.11 -6.19
CA GLN A 120 -10.36 -12.14 -5.43
C GLN A 120 -9.02 -11.88 -6.14
N ALA A 121 -8.79 -10.65 -6.61
CA ALA A 121 -7.45 -10.21 -6.98
C ALA A 121 -6.70 -9.66 -5.75
N THR A 122 -5.41 -9.96 -5.66
CA THR A 122 -4.57 -9.54 -4.53
C THR A 122 -3.55 -8.48 -4.93
N GLY A 123 -3.15 -7.68 -3.95
CA GLY A 123 -2.15 -6.63 -4.12
C GLY A 123 -0.72 -7.03 -3.75
N GLY A 124 0.19 -6.09 -3.96
CA GLY A 124 1.60 -6.20 -3.61
C GLY A 124 2.00 -5.53 -2.29
N ALA A 125 3.31 -5.45 -2.06
CA ALA A 125 3.92 -4.76 -0.93
C ALA A 125 5.27 -4.15 -1.35
N GLY A 126 5.63 -2.99 -0.79
CA GLY A 126 6.82 -2.26 -1.23
C GLY A 126 6.83 -2.07 -2.76
N PHE A 127 7.90 -2.49 -3.44
CA PHE A 127 7.96 -2.47 -4.90
C PHE A 127 7.46 -3.74 -5.58
N ALA A 128 7.06 -4.80 -4.84
CA ALA A 128 6.42 -5.95 -5.47
C ALA A 128 5.01 -5.60 -5.95
N THR A 129 4.67 -6.02 -7.18
CA THR A 129 3.32 -5.82 -7.73
C THR A 129 2.29 -6.77 -7.10
N GLY A 130 2.71 -7.96 -6.64
CA GLY A 130 1.88 -8.96 -5.97
C GLY A 130 2.73 -9.87 -5.08
N MET A 131 2.08 -10.58 -4.15
CA MET A 131 2.77 -11.41 -3.13
C MET A 131 2.53 -12.93 -3.27
N PHE A 132 1.83 -13.35 -4.33
CA PHE A 132 1.60 -14.76 -4.67
C PHE A 132 1.12 -15.58 -3.48
N GLY A 133 1.79 -16.70 -3.15
CA GLY A 133 1.34 -17.65 -2.15
C GLY A 133 1.05 -17.04 -0.77
N ALA A 134 1.72 -15.93 -0.41
CA ALA A 134 1.46 -15.22 0.85
C ALA A 134 0.04 -14.63 0.95
N GLU A 135 -0.59 -14.29 -0.18
CA GLU A 135 -1.96 -13.75 -0.26
C GLU A 135 -2.93 -14.77 -0.87
N LEU A 136 -2.51 -15.48 -1.91
CA LEU A 136 -3.32 -16.48 -2.60
C LEU A 136 -3.70 -17.64 -1.66
N GLY A 137 -2.82 -18.01 -0.73
CA GLY A 137 -3.12 -19.08 0.23
C GLY A 137 -4.32 -18.78 1.11
N ALA A 138 -4.40 -17.55 1.66
CA ALA A 138 -5.51 -17.14 2.50
C ALA A 138 -6.82 -17.06 1.71
N ALA A 139 -6.76 -16.54 0.47
CA ALA A 139 -7.93 -16.45 -0.39
C ALA A 139 -8.49 -17.84 -0.73
N VAL A 140 -7.65 -18.76 -1.21
CA VAL A 140 -8.10 -20.12 -1.56
C VAL A 140 -8.57 -20.89 -0.34
N MET A 141 -7.91 -20.74 0.81
CA MET A 141 -8.37 -21.35 2.07
C MET A 141 -9.79 -20.91 2.43
N ASN A 142 -10.22 -19.71 2.05
CA ASN A 142 -11.58 -19.22 2.28
C ASN A 142 -12.53 -19.45 1.08
N GLY A 143 -12.16 -20.35 0.17
CA GLY A 143 -13.00 -20.77 -0.96
C GLY A 143 -13.01 -19.80 -2.14
N TRP A 144 -12.08 -18.84 -2.22
CA TRP A 144 -12.02 -17.88 -3.32
C TRP A 144 -11.21 -18.43 -4.50
N ALA A 145 -11.64 -18.13 -5.72
CA ALA A 145 -10.73 -18.14 -6.87
C ALA A 145 -9.86 -16.87 -6.80
N ALA A 146 -8.54 -16.98 -6.79
CA ALA A 146 -7.66 -15.86 -6.47
C ALA A 146 -6.56 -15.63 -7.51
N ALA A 147 -6.18 -14.37 -7.76
CA ALA A 147 -5.11 -14.03 -8.70
C ALA A 147 -4.08 -13.04 -8.11
N SER A 148 -2.81 -13.22 -8.51
CA SER A 148 -1.65 -12.35 -8.19
C SER A 148 -0.79 -12.16 -9.44
N THR A 149 0.00 -11.09 -9.49
CA THR A 149 0.95 -10.82 -10.60
C THR A 149 2.30 -10.31 -10.11
N ASP A 150 3.37 -10.56 -10.87
CA ASP A 150 4.72 -10.03 -10.60
C ASP A 150 4.97 -8.65 -11.24
N GLY A 151 4.07 -8.18 -12.11
CA GLY A 151 4.25 -6.92 -12.84
C GLY A 151 5.41 -6.93 -13.83
N GLY A 152 5.96 -8.10 -14.16
CA GLY A 152 7.10 -8.25 -15.06
C GLY A 152 8.46 -7.95 -14.45
N HIS A 153 8.54 -7.92 -13.13
CA HIS A 153 9.80 -7.82 -12.38
C HIS A 153 9.81 -8.82 -11.22
N ASP A 154 10.92 -8.88 -10.48
CA ASP A 154 11.07 -9.83 -9.38
C ASP A 154 10.02 -9.58 -8.28
N ALA A 155 9.32 -10.63 -7.88
CA ALA A 155 8.31 -10.63 -6.82
C ALA A 155 8.79 -11.38 -5.56
N ASP A 156 10.08 -11.70 -5.47
CA ASP A 156 10.71 -12.21 -4.26
C ASP A 156 10.49 -11.24 -3.10
N LEU A 157 9.89 -11.76 -2.01
CA LEU A 157 9.62 -11.01 -0.79
C LEU A 157 10.90 -10.55 -0.08
N ALA A 158 12.07 -11.10 -0.43
CA ALA A 158 13.36 -10.59 0.03
C ALA A 158 13.77 -9.29 -0.67
N LYS A 159 13.12 -8.91 -1.79
CA LYS A 159 13.47 -7.77 -2.65
C LYS A 159 12.40 -6.69 -2.69
N LEU A 160 11.46 -6.65 -1.74
CA LEU A 160 10.39 -5.65 -1.68
C LEU A 160 10.89 -4.20 -1.65
N ALA A 161 12.16 -3.96 -1.28
CA ALA A 161 12.76 -2.62 -1.26
C ALA A 161 13.65 -2.33 -2.47
N ASP A 162 13.88 -3.28 -3.38
CA ASP A 162 14.72 -3.04 -4.56
C ASP A 162 13.90 -2.34 -5.65
N ALA A 163 14.30 -1.13 -6.06
CA ALA A 163 13.70 -0.37 -7.15
C ALA A 163 14.55 -0.44 -8.43
N SER A 164 15.67 -1.17 -8.43
CA SER A 164 16.58 -1.25 -9.56
C SER A 164 15.97 -1.95 -10.77
N TRP A 165 14.93 -2.77 -10.58
CA TRP A 165 14.17 -3.40 -11.67
C TRP A 165 13.54 -2.39 -12.64
N ALA A 166 13.26 -1.17 -12.19
CA ALA A 166 12.70 -0.13 -13.03
C ALA A 166 13.77 0.58 -13.89
N LEU A 167 15.03 0.14 -13.84
CA LEU A 167 16.10 0.63 -14.70
C LEU A 167 16.30 -0.31 -15.88
N ALA A 168 16.40 0.24 -17.08
CA ALA A 168 16.86 -0.48 -18.25
C ALA A 168 18.40 -0.59 -18.22
N ASP A 169 18.91 -1.74 -18.65
CA ASP A 169 20.34 -1.92 -18.85
C ASP A 169 20.89 -0.89 -19.86
N ILE A 170 22.10 -0.41 -19.59
CA ILE A 170 22.85 0.37 -20.57
C ILE A 170 23.35 -0.64 -21.60
N ASP A 171 22.94 -0.53 -22.86
CA ASP A 171 23.46 -1.37 -23.96
C ASP A 171 24.99 -1.41 -23.91
N ALA A 172 25.55 -2.54 -23.45
CA ALA A 172 26.99 -2.73 -23.24
C ALA A 172 27.81 -2.69 -24.54
N ASN A 173 27.13 -2.73 -25.71
CA ASN A 173 27.74 -2.84 -27.03
C ASN A 173 27.74 -1.54 -27.86
N THR A 174 27.36 -0.40 -27.29
CA THR A 174 27.48 0.90 -27.97
C THR A 174 28.27 1.89 -27.11
N ASP A 175 29.58 1.88 -27.37
CA ASP A 175 30.59 2.90 -27.05
C ASP A 175 31.15 2.90 -25.62
N GLY A 176 32.34 2.32 -25.49
CA GLY A 176 33.13 2.13 -24.25
C GLY A 176 33.71 3.39 -23.61
N HIS A 177 33.00 4.53 -23.61
CA HIS A 177 33.45 5.76 -22.98
C HIS A 177 32.30 6.57 -22.38
N SER A 178 31.97 6.37 -21.09
CA SER A 178 31.55 7.46 -20.18
C SER A 178 31.32 6.96 -18.75
N MET A 179 32.11 7.52 -17.82
CA MET A 179 31.97 7.41 -16.35
C MET A 179 30.73 8.14 -15.79
N TYR A 180 29.89 8.77 -16.63
CA TYR A 180 28.80 9.66 -16.21
C TYR A 180 27.43 9.38 -16.86
N ARG A 181 27.16 8.17 -17.35
CA ARG A 181 25.81 7.86 -17.90
C ARG A 181 24.87 7.34 -16.81
N ARG A 182 23.81 8.13 -16.54
CA ARG A 182 22.64 7.66 -15.80
C ARG A 182 21.97 6.50 -16.51
N ARG A 183 21.44 5.55 -15.74
CA ARG A 183 20.60 4.48 -16.28
C ARG A 183 19.27 5.07 -16.77
N ARG A 184 18.61 4.40 -17.71
CA ARG A 184 17.32 4.88 -18.23
C ARG A 184 16.19 4.22 -17.46
N ILE A 185 15.09 4.95 -17.26
CA ILE A 185 13.87 4.38 -16.69
C ILE A 185 13.24 3.41 -17.69
N ASN A 186 12.90 2.21 -17.22
CA ASN A 186 12.02 1.27 -17.91
C ASN A 186 10.56 1.64 -17.62
N TRP A 187 10.03 2.54 -18.42
CA TRP A 187 8.66 3.03 -18.28
C TRP A 187 7.60 1.92 -18.38
N ASN A 188 7.87 0.82 -19.09
CA ASN A 188 6.90 -0.27 -19.22
C ASN A 188 6.72 -1.03 -17.91
N LEU A 189 7.82 -1.32 -17.21
CA LEU A 189 7.74 -1.95 -15.89
C LEU A 189 7.13 -1.00 -14.86
N LEU A 190 7.43 0.31 -14.92
CA LEU A 190 6.74 1.28 -14.06
C LEU A 190 5.24 1.35 -14.34
N GLN A 191 4.82 1.24 -15.61
CA GLN A 191 3.39 1.19 -15.98
C GLN A 191 2.71 -0.09 -15.47
N ASN A 192 3.41 -1.23 -15.51
CA ASN A 192 2.96 -2.49 -14.91
C ASN A 192 2.71 -2.32 -13.41
N PHE A 193 3.73 -1.84 -12.69
CA PHE A 193 3.65 -1.58 -11.26
C PHE A 193 2.55 -0.57 -10.92
N ALA A 194 2.41 0.49 -11.73
CA ALA A 194 1.45 1.57 -11.48
C ALA A 194 0.00 1.09 -11.53
N SER A 195 -0.39 0.34 -12.56
CA SER A 195 -1.77 -0.16 -12.69
C SER A 195 -1.99 -1.27 -13.72
N ARG A 196 -1.18 -1.34 -14.79
CA ARG A 196 -1.47 -2.20 -15.95
C ARG A 196 -1.56 -3.67 -15.53
N SER A 197 -0.57 -4.18 -14.81
CA SER A 197 -0.59 -5.59 -14.39
C SER A 197 -1.63 -5.89 -13.33
N SER A 198 -2.01 -4.92 -12.50
CA SER A 198 -3.15 -5.07 -11.57
C SER A 198 -4.48 -5.26 -12.33
N VAL A 199 -4.64 -4.62 -13.49
CA VAL A 199 -5.80 -4.82 -14.39
C VAL A 199 -5.70 -6.15 -15.11
N ASP A 200 -4.53 -6.49 -15.66
CA ASP A 200 -4.31 -7.74 -16.39
C ASP A 200 -4.69 -8.96 -15.54
N GLN A 201 -4.27 -8.99 -14.27
CA GLN A 201 -4.58 -10.12 -13.39
C GLN A 201 -6.07 -10.26 -13.10
N ILE A 202 -6.83 -9.17 -13.06
CA ILE A 202 -8.29 -9.23 -12.84
C ILE A 202 -8.96 -9.84 -14.07
N LEU A 203 -8.61 -9.36 -15.26
CA LEU A 203 -9.17 -9.83 -16.53
C LEU A 203 -8.80 -11.31 -16.79
N ILE A 204 -7.52 -11.65 -16.61
CA ILE A 204 -7.02 -13.03 -16.78
C ILE A 204 -7.62 -13.93 -15.72
N GLY A 205 -7.59 -13.52 -14.45
CA GLY A 205 -8.11 -14.29 -13.34
C GLY A 205 -9.56 -14.69 -13.55
N LYS A 206 -10.44 -13.73 -13.83
CA LYS A 206 -11.86 -13.98 -14.13
C LYS A 206 -12.06 -14.93 -15.33
N ALA A 207 -11.31 -14.74 -16.41
CA ALA A 207 -11.41 -15.59 -17.60
C ALA A 207 -10.93 -17.03 -17.34
N VAL A 208 -9.90 -17.20 -16.51
CA VAL A 208 -9.37 -18.51 -16.10
C VAL A 208 -10.36 -19.20 -15.15
N THR A 209 -10.93 -18.46 -14.20
CA THR A 209 -11.99 -18.95 -13.30
C THR A 209 -13.20 -19.44 -14.10
N GLU A 210 -13.68 -18.66 -15.07
CA GLU A 210 -14.80 -19.05 -15.93
C GLU A 210 -14.52 -20.32 -16.73
N GLN A 211 -13.32 -20.46 -17.30
CA GLN A 211 -12.94 -21.67 -18.02
C GLN A 211 -12.87 -22.91 -17.12
N TYR A 212 -12.37 -22.77 -15.89
CA TYR A 212 -12.21 -23.91 -14.98
C TYR A 212 -13.56 -24.40 -14.43
N TYR A 213 -14.37 -23.49 -13.89
CA TYR A 213 -15.67 -23.80 -13.28
C TYR A 213 -16.81 -23.89 -14.30
N GLN A 214 -16.59 -23.48 -15.56
CA GLN A 214 -17.63 -23.32 -16.58
C GLN A 214 -18.75 -22.36 -16.15
N MET A 215 -18.40 -21.42 -15.27
CA MET A 215 -19.30 -20.46 -14.67
C MET A 215 -18.50 -19.20 -14.32
N LYS A 216 -19.07 -18.03 -14.63
CA LYS A 216 -18.49 -16.75 -14.23
C LYS A 216 -18.55 -16.59 -12.71
N PRO A 217 -17.55 -15.93 -12.09
CA PRO A 217 -17.72 -15.47 -10.72
C PRO A 217 -18.96 -14.58 -10.62
N HIS A 218 -19.82 -14.80 -9.61
CA HIS A 218 -20.98 -13.93 -9.37
C HIS A 218 -20.56 -12.54 -8.85
N HIS A 219 -19.45 -12.48 -8.12
CA HIS A 219 -18.86 -11.26 -7.58
C HIS A 219 -17.33 -11.34 -7.60
N SER A 220 -16.70 -10.18 -7.56
CA SER A 220 -15.28 -10.00 -7.75
C SER A 220 -14.72 -8.87 -6.90
N TYR A 221 -13.59 -9.14 -6.25
CA TYR A 221 -13.07 -8.28 -5.20
C TYR A 221 -11.57 -8.01 -5.37
N TRP A 222 -11.13 -6.87 -4.83
CA TRP A 222 -9.72 -6.60 -4.56
C TRP A 222 -9.44 -6.69 -3.06
N ASN A 223 -8.32 -7.28 -2.68
CA ASN A 223 -7.82 -7.25 -1.31
C ASN A 223 -6.34 -6.85 -1.30
N GLY A 224 -6.03 -5.69 -0.72
CA GLY A 224 -4.66 -5.20 -0.65
C GLY A 224 -4.44 -4.21 0.48
N CYS A 225 -3.20 -4.16 0.96
CA CYS A 225 -2.73 -3.18 1.92
C CYS A 225 -1.40 -2.57 1.46
N SER A 226 -1.05 -1.35 1.89
CA SER A 226 0.20 -0.68 1.49
C SER A 226 0.24 -0.39 -0.01
N THR A 227 1.22 -0.92 -0.75
CA THR A 227 1.24 -0.94 -2.21
C THR A 227 -0.01 -1.58 -2.80
N GLY A 228 -0.50 -2.67 -2.20
CA GLY A 228 -1.80 -3.27 -2.54
C GLY A 228 -2.98 -2.34 -2.29
N GLY A 229 -2.90 -1.49 -1.27
CA GLY A 229 -3.88 -0.43 -1.03
C GLY A 229 -3.83 0.62 -2.15
N ARG A 230 -2.64 1.11 -2.51
CA ARG A 230 -2.46 2.02 -3.65
C ARG A 230 -3.02 1.43 -4.95
N GLN A 231 -2.71 0.18 -5.26
CA GLN A 231 -3.22 -0.51 -6.45
C GLN A 231 -4.76 -0.59 -6.46
N GLY A 232 -5.38 -0.87 -5.29
CA GLY A 232 -6.83 -0.81 -5.14
C GLY A 232 -7.42 0.58 -5.45
N TYR A 233 -6.79 1.64 -4.97
CA TYR A 233 -7.17 3.03 -5.32
C TYR A 233 -6.94 3.33 -6.82
N ALA A 234 -5.89 2.79 -7.43
CA ALA A 234 -5.65 2.95 -8.87
C ALA A 234 -6.78 2.31 -9.69
N ILE A 235 -7.26 1.15 -9.27
CA ILE A 235 -8.41 0.48 -9.88
C ILE A 235 -9.68 1.30 -9.63
N ALA A 236 -9.93 1.76 -8.40
CA ALA A 236 -11.09 2.58 -8.07
C ALA A 236 -11.18 3.87 -8.90
N GLN A 237 -10.04 4.55 -9.12
CA GLN A 237 -9.95 5.77 -9.91
C GLN A 237 -10.10 5.52 -11.42
N LYS A 238 -9.51 4.44 -11.94
CA LYS A 238 -9.31 4.27 -13.40
C LYS A 238 -10.14 3.16 -14.04
N TYR A 239 -10.49 2.11 -13.31
CA TYR A 239 -11.16 0.91 -13.82
C TYR A 239 -12.13 0.29 -12.80
N PRO A 240 -12.97 1.07 -12.10
CA PRO A 240 -13.78 0.56 -11.01
C PRO A 240 -14.76 -0.53 -11.46
N GLU A 241 -15.26 -0.46 -12.71
CA GLU A 241 -16.17 -1.44 -13.30
C GLU A 241 -15.61 -2.88 -13.39
N LEU A 242 -14.30 -3.06 -13.16
CA LEU A 242 -13.68 -4.38 -13.16
C LEU A 242 -13.98 -5.19 -11.91
N LEU A 243 -14.48 -4.58 -10.83
CA LEU A 243 -14.72 -5.24 -9.55
C LEU A 243 -16.00 -4.73 -8.90
N ASP A 244 -16.60 -5.56 -8.06
CA ASP A 244 -17.81 -5.22 -7.30
C ASP A 244 -17.42 -4.56 -5.96
N GLY A 245 -16.33 -5.02 -5.34
CA GLY A 245 -15.78 -4.45 -4.11
C GLY A 245 -14.26 -4.32 -4.10
N ILE A 246 -13.74 -3.24 -3.51
CA ILE A 246 -12.31 -2.98 -3.34
C ILE A 246 -12.01 -2.76 -1.86
N LEU A 247 -11.27 -3.69 -1.26
CA LEU A 247 -10.67 -3.53 0.06
C LEU A 247 -9.23 -3.04 -0.11
N ALA A 248 -8.99 -1.76 0.21
CA ALA A 248 -7.70 -1.11 0.01
C ALA A 248 -7.26 -0.38 1.28
N ASN A 249 -6.33 -0.98 2.02
CA ASN A 249 -5.98 -0.56 3.37
C ASN A 249 -4.58 0.08 3.44
N ALA A 250 -4.36 0.94 4.43
CA ALA A 250 -3.13 1.73 4.60
C ALA A 250 -2.49 2.13 3.25
N PRO A 251 -3.23 2.83 2.36
CA PRO A 251 -2.87 2.89 0.96
C PRO A 251 -1.68 3.83 0.70
N ALA A 252 -0.70 3.38 -0.08
CA ALA A 252 0.44 4.16 -0.52
C ALA A 252 0.10 5.18 -1.64
N ILE A 253 -1.00 5.92 -1.48
CA ILE A 253 -1.42 7.03 -2.36
C ILE A 253 -0.54 8.27 -2.13
N SER A 254 -0.60 9.23 -3.04
CA SER A 254 0.41 10.30 -3.14
C SER A 254 1.83 9.70 -3.23
N PHE A 255 1.99 8.55 -3.89
CA PHE A 255 3.15 7.64 -3.79
C PHE A 255 4.52 8.33 -3.86
N VAL A 256 4.73 9.24 -4.80
CA VAL A 256 6.02 9.95 -4.90
C VAL A 256 6.24 10.84 -3.69
N SER A 257 5.20 11.56 -3.25
CA SER A 257 5.28 12.39 -2.04
C SER A 257 5.48 11.55 -0.77
N LEU A 258 4.87 10.36 -0.70
CA LEU A 258 5.11 9.42 0.38
C LEU A 258 6.59 9.02 0.46
N LEU A 259 7.16 8.52 -0.64
CA LEU A 259 8.55 8.04 -0.66
C LEU A 259 9.56 9.17 -0.39
N MET A 260 9.28 10.37 -0.88
CA MET A 260 10.12 11.53 -0.58
C MET A 260 9.93 12.01 0.89
N GLY A 261 8.71 11.89 1.43
CA GLY A 261 8.40 12.17 2.83
C GLY A 261 9.06 11.20 3.81
N GLU A 262 9.18 9.92 3.46
CA GLU A 262 9.89 8.90 4.25
C GLU A 262 11.39 9.21 4.42
N LEU A 263 11.98 10.05 3.55
CA LEU A 263 13.37 10.52 3.69
C LEU A 263 13.52 11.69 4.67
N TRP A 264 12.42 12.39 4.98
CA TRP A 264 12.43 13.60 5.80
C TRP A 264 13.10 13.40 7.18
N PRO A 265 12.81 12.33 7.95
CA PRO A 265 13.45 12.15 9.25
C PRO A 265 14.97 12.05 9.19
N GLN A 266 15.51 11.44 8.14
CA GLN A 266 16.95 11.33 7.93
C GLN A 266 17.55 12.71 7.62
N VAL A 267 16.91 13.49 6.76
CA VAL A 267 17.35 14.86 6.43
C VAL A 267 17.29 15.77 7.66
N VAL A 268 16.27 15.64 8.50
CA VAL A 268 16.15 16.38 9.76
C VAL A 268 17.29 16.04 10.73
N MET A 269 17.58 14.76 10.95
CA MET A 269 18.71 14.34 11.80
C MET A 269 20.05 14.89 11.27
N ASN A 270 20.25 14.89 9.96
CA ASN A 270 21.44 15.45 9.31
C ASN A 270 21.52 16.98 9.43
N LYS A 271 20.40 17.69 9.27
CA LYS A 271 20.28 19.15 9.44
C LYS A 271 20.70 19.57 10.85
N HIS A 272 20.21 18.87 11.87
CA HIS A 272 20.51 19.16 13.29
C HIS A 272 21.80 18.51 13.80
N LYS A 273 22.47 17.68 12.97
CA LYS A 273 23.63 16.85 13.36
C LYS A 273 23.38 16.08 14.67
N THR A 274 22.13 15.64 14.86
CA THR A 274 21.64 14.97 16.05
C THR A 274 20.91 13.72 15.60
N TYR A 275 21.48 12.56 15.93
CA TYR A 275 20.97 11.24 15.54
C TYR A 275 20.42 10.56 16.79
N LEU A 276 19.14 10.20 16.76
CA LEU A 276 18.48 9.54 17.88
C LEU A 276 18.52 8.03 17.66
N SER A 277 18.95 7.29 18.68
CA SER A 277 18.82 5.85 18.73
C SER A 277 17.35 5.41 18.77
N ASN A 278 17.09 4.15 18.43
CA ASN A 278 15.74 3.60 18.48
C ASN A 278 15.14 3.64 19.90
N CYS A 279 15.97 3.51 20.94
CA CYS A 279 15.52 3.64 22.32
C CYS A 279 15.12 5.08 22.66
N GLU A 280 15.88 6.09 22.22
CA GLU A 280 15.54 7.49 22.43
C GLU A 280 14.25 7.88 21.68
N LEU A 281 14.11 7.45 20.42
CA LEU A 281 12.88 7.65 19.64
C LEU A 281 11.66 7.03 20.32
N GLU A 282 11.79 5.81 20.83
CA GLU A 282 10.71 5.13 21.54
C GLU A 282 10.39 5.82 22.87
N SER A 283 11.40 6.32 23.58
CA SER A 283 11.22 7.10 24.80
C SER A 283 10.44 8.38 24.53
N PHE A 284 10.72 9.10 23.44
CA PHE A 284 9.91 10.27 23.04
C PHE A 284 8.48 9.88 22.69
N ARG A 285 8.28 8.75 22.03
CA ARG A 285 6.94 8.23 21.71
C ARG A 285 6.13 7.98 22.98
N VAL A 286 6.73 7.35 23.99
CA VAL A 286 6.09 7.09 25.29
C VAL A 286 5.77 8.40 26.02
N HIS A 287 6.71 9.34 26.11
CA HIS A 287 6.44 10.65 26.72
C HIS A 287 5.31 11.40 26.02
N ALA A 288 5.27 11.35 24.68
CA ALA A 288 4.17 11.94 23.93
C ALA A 288 2.83 11.30 24.32
N ILE A 289 2.75 9.97 24.34
CA ILE A 289 1.52 9.25 24.71
C ILE A 289 1.08 9.62 26.12
N GLU A 290 1.99 9.57 27.09
CA GLU A 290 1.70 9.92 28.49
C GLU A 290 1.23 11.37 28.62
N GLY A 291 1.89 12.30 27.93
CA GLY A 291 1.54 13.72 27.88
C GLY A 291 0.16 13.96 27.28
N CYS A 292 -0.16 13.32 26.14
CA CYS A 292 -1.47 13.40 25.52
C CYS A 292 -2.57 12.77 26.39
N GLN A 293 -2.26 11.71 27.15
CA GLN A 293 -3.23 10.98 27.97
C GLN A 293 -3.44 11.56 29.36
N VAL A 294 -2.77 12.66 29.76
CA VAL A 294 -2.93 13.24 31.11
C VAL A 294 -4.39 13.53 31.45
N LEU A 295 -5.13 14.08 30.49
CA LEU A 295 -6.54 14.47 30.61
C LEU A 295 -7.51 13.52 29.90
N ALA A 296 -7.01 12.42 29.31
CA ALA A 296 -7.86 11.46 28.61
C ALA A 296 -8.66 10.61 29.62
N ASP A 297 -9.91 10.31 29.27
CA ASP A 297 -10.77 9.43 30.08
C ASP A 297 -10.26 7.98 30.13
N VAL A 298 -9.42 7.59 29.15
CA VAL A 298 -8.81 6.26 29.06
C VAL A 298 -7.29 6.40 28.90
N LYS A 299 -6.55 5.74 29.80
CA LYS A 299 -5.07 5.71 29.83
C LYS A 299 -4.55 4.31 29.58
N ASN A 300 -4.62 3.88 28.32
CA ASN A 300 -4.28 2.53 27.86
C ASN A 300 -3.00 2.49 27.02
N GLY A 301 -2.22 3.59 26.97
CA GLY A 301 -1.04 3.67 26.10
C GLY A 301 -1.34 3.76 24.60
N ILE A 302 -2.61 3.97 24.21
CA ILE A 302 -3.07 4.17 22.84
C ILE A 302 -3.70 5.56 22.72
N LEU A 303 -3.25 6.36 21.75
CA LEU A 303 -3.93 7.59 21.40
C LEU A 303 -5.13 7.26 20.51
N GLU A 304 -6.33 7.31 21.10
CA GLU A 304 -7.61 7.07 20.40
C GLU A 304 -7.79 8.04 19.23
N ASP A 305 -7.41 9.30 19.42
CA ASP A 305 -7.23 10.26 18.33
C ASP A 305 -5.94 11.09 18.57
N PRO A 306 -4.85 10.82 17.83
CA PRO A 306 -3.62 11.60 17.93
C PRO A 306 -3.77 13.07 17.53
N SER A 307 -4.81 13.45 16.77
CA SER A 307 -5.03 14.85 16.35
C SER A 307 -5.52 15.75 17.48
N ASP A 308 -6.09 15.17 18.55
CA ASP A 308 -6.54 15.90 19.73
C ASP A 308 -5.39 16.12 20.74
N CYS A 309 -4.21 15.56 20.48
CA CYS A 309 -3.08 15.72 21.37
C CYS A 309 -2.48 17.14 21.30
N THR A 310 -2.47 17.82 22.45
CA THR A 310 -1.89 19.16 22.62
C THR A 310 -0.53 19.16 23.31
N TRP A 311 0.05 17.98 23.59
CA TRP A 311 1.37 17.88 24.20
C TRP A 311 2.44 18.49 23.30
N VAL A 312 3.41 19.17 23.89
CA VAL A 312 4.56 19.74 23.17
C VAL A 312 5.87 19.17 23.70
N PRO A 313 6.83 18.81 22.84
CA PRO A 313 8.08 18.16 23.26
C PRO A 313 8.90 18.94 24.28
N GLU A 314 8.82 20.28 24.25
CA GLU A 314 9.57 21.16 25.13
C GLU A 314 9.24 20.95 26.62
N GLU A 315 8.07 20.39 26.95
CA GLU A 315 7.71 20.02 28.32
C GLU A 315 8.65 18.95 28.92
N SER A 316 9.31 18.14 28.07
CA SER A 316 10.23 17.09 28.53
C SER A 316 11.70 17.54 28.60
N LEU A 317 12.02 18.81 28.32
CA LEU A 317 13.40 19.30 28.35
C LEU A 317 14.08 19.07 29.71
N GLY A 318 15.23 18.41 29.71
CA GLY A 318 16.00 18.10 30.92
C GLY A 318 15.51 16.86 31.68
N SER A 319 14.43 16.21 31.24
CA SER A 319 14.01 14.91 31.80
C SER A 319 15.02 13.83 31.45
N VAL A 320 15.09 12.80 32.30
CA VAL A 320 16.05 11.69 32.17
C VAL A 320 15.29 10.40 31.91
N PHE A 321 15.75 9.62 30.94
CA PHE A 321 15.26 8.27 30.67
C PHE A 321 16.43 7.29 30.51
N GLN A 322 16.14 6.00 30.60
CA GLN A 322 17.13 4.94 30.48
C GLN A 322 17.15 4.38 29.06
N CYS A 323 18.32 4.35 28.44
CA CYS A 323 18.55 3.67 27.17
C CYS A 323 19.82 2.84 27.21
N ASP A 324 19.71 1.55 26.86
CA ASP A 324 20.82 0.60 26.84
C ASP A 324 21.66 0.60 28.13
N GLY A 325 20.99 0.78 29.28
CA GLY A 325 21.61 0.83 30.60
C GLY A 325 22.32 2.15 30.95
N GLN A 326 22.10 3.21 30.16
CA GLN A 326 22.62 4.55 30.41
C GLN A 326 21.51 5.57 30.61
N GLU A 327 21.76 6.54 31.48
CA GLU A 327 20.91 7.73 31.61
C GLU A 327 21.13 8.67 30.43
N VAL A 328 20.03 8.99 29.73
CA VAL A 328 19.99 9.97 28.66
C VAL A 328 19.16 11.16 29.12
N VAL A 329 19.73 12.36 29.00
CA VAL A 329 19.06 13.62 29.32
C VAL A 329 18.47 14.22 28.03
N ILE A 330 17.19 14.55 28.04
CA ILE A 330 16.54 15.22 26.90
C ILE A 330 17.14 16.61 26.69
N THR A 331 17.70 16.84 25.51
CA THR A 331 18.35 18.11 25.13
C THR A 331 17.55 18.88 24.07
N LYS A 332 17.83 20.18 23.94
CA LYS A 332 17.20 21.03 22.91
C LYS A 332 17.40 20.51 21.47
N PRO A 333 18.59 20.02 21.06
CA PRO A 333 18.75 19.43 19.72
C PRO A 333 17.89 18.19 19.48
N MET A 334 17.73 17.32 20.49
CA MET A 334 16.85 16.15 20.36
C MET A 334 15.39 16.59 20.13
N LEU A 335 14.93 17.58 20.91
CA LEU A 335 13.59 18.15 20.76
C LEU A 335 13.36 18.79 19.39
N ALA A 336 14.37 19.46 18.83
CA ALA A 336 14.28 20.06 17.50
C ALA A 336 14.15 19.00 16.39
N VAL A 337 14.87 17.88 16.49
CA VAL A 337 14.71 16.74 15.56
C VAL A 337 13.31 16.16 15.64
N ILE A 338 12.86 15.86 16.85
CA ILE A 338 11.53 15.36 17.17
C ILE A 338 10.46 16.27 16.55
N ARG A 339 10.46 17.56 16.90
CA ARG A 339 9.48 18.54 16.40
C ARG A 339 9.46 18.63 14.87
N ASP A 340 10.61 18.74 14.23
CA ASP A 340 10.70 18.84 12.77
C ASP A 340 10.16 17.56 12.07
N ILE A 341 10.35 16.37 12.65
CA ILE A 341 9.78 15.12 12.11
C ILE A 341 8.24 15.13 12.22
N TRP A 342 7.71 15.59 13.35
CA TRP A 342 6.27 15.71 13.60
C TRP A 342 5.60 16.74 12.69
N ASP A 343 6.21 17.90 12.49
CA ASP A 343 5.68 18.95 11.61
C ASP A 343 5.69 18.54 10.13
N GLY A 344 6.61 17.65 9.76
CA GLY A 344 6.78 17.15 8.40
C GLY A 344 7.47 18.14 7.45
N PRO A 345 7.72 17.74 6.19
CA PRO A 345 8.40 18.57 5.21
C PRO A 345 7.56 19.81 4.87
N GLY A 346 8.10 21.01 5.13
CA GLY A 346 7.39 22.30 4.98
C GLY A 346 7.11 23.04 6.29
N GLY A 347 7.45 22.42 7.44
CA GLY A 347 7.65 23.11 8.72
C GLY A 347 6.41 23.39 9.56
N SER A 348 5.22 22.99 9.11
CA SER A 348 4.02 22.92 9.95
C SER A 348 2.92 22.09 9.27
N ALA A 349 1.97 21.57 10.05
CA ALA A 349 0.81 20.87 9.51
C ALA A 349 -0.03 21.71 8.51
N ALA A 350 -0.02 23.04 8.62
CA ALA A 350 -0.78 23.95 7.76
C ALA A 350 -0.08 24.29 6.43
N SER A 351 1.24 24.04 6.33
CA SER A 351 2.07 24.42 5.18
C SER A 351 2.90 23.26 4.63
N ASN A 352 2.68 22.03 5.13
CA ASN A 352 3.49 20.89 4.75
C ASN A 352 3.19 20.41 3.32
N LYS A 353 4.23 19.91 2.67
CA LYS A 353 4.17 19.26 1.34
C LYS A 353 3.64 17.85 1.44
N PHE A 354 3.80 17.22 2.60
CA PHE A 354 3.32 15.89 2.95
C PHE A 354 3.17 15.81 4.47
N PRO A 355 2.24 15.00 5.01
CA PRO A 355 2.08 14.87 6.45
C PRO A 355 3.36 14.42 7.16
N GLY A 356 3.64 15.04 8.31
CA GLY A 356 4.53 14.45 9.30
C GLY A 356 3.86 13.27 10.01
N PHE A 357 4.58 12.64 10.94
CA PHE A 357 4.03 11.55 11.74
C PHE A 357 3.17 12.09 12.88
N ALA A 358 2.12 11.37 13.28
CA ALA A 358 1.31 11.75 14.45
C ALA A 358 2.03 11.45 15.77
N TRP A 359 1.62 12.11 16.86
CA TRP A 359 2.06 11.72 18.21
C TRP A 359 1.75 10.25 18.48
N GLY A 360 2.62 9.56 19.21
CA GLY A 360 2.46 8.14 19.54
C GLY A 360 2.80 7.14 18.43
N VAL A 361 3.10 7.58 17.20
CA VAL A 361 3.55 6.71 16.12
C VAL A 361 5.03 6.34 16.31
N PRO A 362 5.42 5.05 16.22
CA PRO A 362 6.82 4.65 16.24
C PRO A 362 7.56 5.16 14.99
N MET A 363 8.67 5.88 15.17
CA MET A 363 9.46 6.43 14.05
C MET A 363 10.72 5.63 13.74
N THR A 364 10.97 4.54 14.48
CA THR A 364 12.20 3.72 14.40
C THR A 364 12.44 3.06 13.05
N ARG A 365 11.44 3.05 12.15
CA ARG A 365 11.58 2.52 10.78
C ARG A 365 12.12 3.55 9.79
N VAL A 366 11.71 4.81 9.93
CA VAL A 366 12.05 5.90 8.99
C VAL A 366 13.18 6.79 9.52
N ALA A 367 13.31 6.92 10.84
CA ALA A 367 14.36 7.68 11.54
C ALA A 367 15.48 6.77 12.08
N ASN A 368 15.65 5.56 11.53
CA ASN A 368 16.63 4.60 12.03
C ASN A 368 18.08 5.08 11.82
N ILE A 369 18.99 4.46 12.56
CA ILE A 369 20.43 4.76 12.55
C ILE A 369 21.27 3.48 12.52
N THR A 370 22.54 3.61 12.13
CA THR A 370 23.58 2.61 12.39
C THR A 370 24.53 3.11 13.48
N VAL A 371 25.13 2.17 14.21
CA VAL A 371 26.13 2.45 15.25
C VAL A 371 27.47 1.86 14.80
N GLY A 372 28.47 2.73 14.61
CA GLY A 372 29.83 2.34 14.28
C GLY A 372 30.54 1.66 15.45
N ALA A 373 31.64 0.95 15.17
CA ALA A 373 32.43 0.27 16.20
C ALA A 373 33.02 1.22 17.26
N ASP A 374 33.17 2.49 16.92
CA ASP A 374 33.61 3.59 17.79
C ASP A 374 32.44 4.31 18.49
N GLY A 375 31.20 3.82 18.33
CA GLY A 375 29.99 4.42 18.88
C GLY A 375 29.43 5.58 18.05
N THR A 376 29.99 5.88 16.88
CA THR A 376 29.46 6.93 16.01
C THR A 376 28.09 6.55 15.44
N LEU A 377 27.14 7.47 15.51
CA LEU A 377 25.80 7.28 14.95
C LEU A 377 25.76 7.83 13.52
N ALA A 378 25.18 7.07 12.60
CA ALA A 378 25.00 7.47 11.21
C ALA A 378 23.59 7.15 10.69
N GLN A 379 23.15 7.88 9.68
CA GLN A 379 21.85 7.67 9.03
C GLN A 379 21.66 6.24 8.54
N PHE A 380 20.45 5.70 8.74
CA PHE A 380 20.02 4.45 8.14
C PHE A 380 18.61 4.64 7.56
N PRO A 381 18.51 5.22 6.35
CA PRO A 381 17.22 5.55 5.75
C PRO A 381 16.39 4.30 5.51
N PHE A 382 15.07 4.49 5.50
CA PHE A 382 14.13 3.41 5.18
C PHE A 382 14.45 2.84 3.78
N PRO A 383 14.70 1.52 3.63
CA PRO A 383 15.25 0.97 2.40
C PRO A 383 14.42 1.23 1.14
N ILE A 384 13.08 1.27 1.25
CA ILE A 384 12.18 1.55 0.11
C ILE A 384 12.43 2.97 -0.42
N ALA A 385 12.32 3.98 0.45
CA ALA A 385 12.57 5.38 0.10
C ALA A 385 13.99 5.61 -0.42
N ALA A 386 15.00 5.03 0.24
CA ALA A 386 16.40 5.14 -0.17
C ALA A 386 16.65 4.54 -1.57
N SER A 387 16.05 3.37 -1.83
CA SER A 387 16.14 2.68 -3.11
C SER A 387 15.41 3.42 -4.22
N TRP A 388 14.21 3.96 -3.94
CA TRP A 388 13.47 4.84 -4.86
C TRP A 388 14.30 6.05 -5.28
N LEU A 389 14.84 6.76 -4.29
CA LEU A 389 15.67 7.93 -4.53
C LEU A 389 16.88 7.57 -5.40
N ARG A 390 17.62 6.52 -5.02
CA ARG A 390 18.83 6.10 -5.75
C ARG A 390 18.52 5.65 -7.17
N HIS A 391 17.57 4.73 -7.33
CA HIS A 391 17.37 4.04 -8.59
C HIS A 391 16.40 4.77 -9.51
N ILE A 392 15.39 5.46 -8.99
CA ILE A 392 14.36 6.07 -9.83
C ILE A 392 14.63 7.56 -10.02
N VAL A 393 14.69 8.32 -8.93
CA VAL A 393 14.87 9.78 -9.00
C VAL A 393 16.27 10.14 -9.51
N MET A 394 17.30 9.46 -8.99
CA MET A 394 18.69 9.71 -9.34
C MET A 394 19.22 8.76 -10.43
N GLN A 395 18.39 7.84 -10.92
CA GLN A 395 18.68 6.95 -12.05
C GLN A 395 19.99 6.15 -11.89
N GLY A 396 20.26 5.70 -10.67
CA GLY A 396 21.44 4.90 -10.30
C GLY A 396 22.71 5.71 -10.05
N SER A 397 22.61 7.03 -9.85
CA SER A 397 23.77 7.84 -9.48
C SER A 397 24.40 7.37 -8.17
N GLU A 398 25.73 7.43 -8.08
CA GLU A 398 26.52 7.09 -6.88
C GLU A 398 26.61 8.26 -5.87
N LEU A 399 25.87 9.35 -6.09
CA LEU A 399 25.78 10.42 -5.10
C LEU A 399 25.23 9.85 -3.79
N ALA A 400 25.96 10.08 -2.70
CA ALA A 400 25.61 9.56 -1.39
C ALA A 400 24.36 10.26 -0.84
N ILE A 401 23.33 9.45 -0.56
CA ILE A 401 22.05 9.91 0.03
C ILE A 401 22.28 10.60 1.38
N GLY A 402 23.30 10.17 2.13
CA GLY A 402 23.60 10.70 3.47
C GLY A 402 24.14 12.13 3.51
N VAL A 403 24.24 12.80 2.36
CA VAL A 403 24.68 14.19 2.25
C VAL A 403 23.51 15.15 2.02
N LEU A 404 22.32 14.63 1.71
CA LEU A 404 21.17 15.47 1.36
C LEU A 404 20.78 16.36 2.54
N ASP A 405 20.64 17.65 2.25
CA ASP A 405 19.98 18.61 3.12
C ASP A 405 18.53 18.86 2.69
N THR A 406 17.87 19.83 3.34
CA THR A 406 16.48 20.18 3.06
C THR A 406 16.28 20.76 1.66
N GLU A 407 17.26 21.52 1.15
CA GLU A 407 17.18 22.13 -0.17
C GLU A 407 17.39 21.10 -1.28
N ASP A 408 18.33 20.17 -1.09
CA ASP A 408 18.54 19.05 -2.00
C ASP A 408 17.28 18.17 -2.09
N LEU A 409 16.69 17.82 -0.94
CA LEU A 409 15.46 17.03 -0.89
C LEU A 409 14.32 17.74 -1.62
N ASP A 410 14.17 19.05 -1.41
CA ASP A 410 13.13 19.85 -2.06
C ASP A 410 13.28 19.89 -3.58
N ALA A 411 14.50 20.06 -4.09
CA ALA A 411 14.77 20.06 -5.52
C ALA A 411 14.47 18.69 -6.15
N LEU A 412 14.92 17.61 -5.49
CA LEU A 412 14.66 16.23 -5.93
C LEU A 412 13.17 15.89 -5.86
N TRP A 413 12.46 16.39 -4.85
CA TRP A 413 11.01 16.20 -4.70
C TRP A 413 10.25 16.78 -5.88
N VAL A 414 10.53 18.04 -6.24
CA VAL A 414 9.88 18.71 -7.38
C VAL A 414 10.17 17.96 -8.67
N SER A 415 11.42 17.53 -8.89
CA SER A 415 11.80 16.74 -10.06
C SER A 415 11.06 15.40 -10.10
N ALA A 416 10.99 14.69 -8.98
CA ALA A 416 10.32 13.39 -8.89
C ALA A 416 8.82 13.52 -9.13
N GLN A 417 8.17 14.56 -8.58
CA GLN A 417 6.76 14.82 -8.80
C GLN A 417 6.45 15.13 -10.25
N TYR A 418 7.28 15.97 -10.89
CA TYR A 418 7.13 16.30 -12.29
C TYR A 418 7.27 15.06 -13.20
N GLU A 419 8.26 14.20 -12.93
CA GLU A 419 8.57 13.07 -13.80
C GLU A 419 7.65 11.85 -13.55
N PHE A 420 7.31 11.55 -12.30
CA PHE A 420 6.63 10.31 -11.92
C PHE A 420 5.23 10.48 -11.32
N GLY A 421 4.88 11.69 -10.87
CA GLY A 421 3.67 11.93 -10.08
C GLY A 421 2.39 11.51 -10.80
N GLY A 422 2.23 11.91 -12.07
CA GLY A 422 1.05 11.58 -12.87
C GLY A 422 0.85 10.07 -13.12
N LEU A 423 1.91 9.27 -13.00
CA LEU A 423 1.84 7.81 -13.16
C LEU A 423 1.56 7.11 -11.83
N LEU A 424 2.28 7.50 -10.77
CA LEU A 424 2.37 6.71 -9.54
C LEU A 424 1.56 7.26 -8.37
N ASN A 425 1.24 8.56 -8.32
CA ASN A 425 0.65 9.13 -7.12
C ASN A 425 -0.69 8.51 -6.74
N THR A 426 -1.53 8.17 -7.71
CA THR A 426 -2.79 7.47 -7.44
C THR A 426 -3.67 8.26 -6.45
N ASP A 427 -3.75 9.57 -6.64
CA ASP A 427 -4.38 10.52 -5.74
C ASP A 427 -5.38 11.44 -6.47
N ASP A 428 -5.98 10.94 -7.56
CA ASP A 428 -7.06 11.62 -8.27
C ASP A 428 -8.33 11.68 -7.38
N PRO A 429 -8.82 12.86 -7.00
CA PRO A 429 -10.00 12.99 -6.13
C PRO A 429 -11.33 12.78 -6.87
N ASP A 430 -11.36 12.78 -8.20
CA ASP A 430 -12.58 12.51 -8.95
C ASP A 430 -12.87 11.01 -8.99
N LEU A 431 -13.84 10.59 -8.18
CA LEU A 431 -14.32 9.21 -8.10
C LEU A 431 -15.69 9.02 -8.77
N ALA A 432 -16.06 9.87 -9.74
CA ALA A 432 -17.35 9.75 -10.43
C ALA A 432 -17.53 8.38 -11.09
N ARG A 433 -16.47 7.82 -11.68
CA ARG A 433 -16.52 6.47 -12.27
C ARG A 433 -16.79 5.38 -11.24
N LEU A 434 -16.24 5.50 -10.03
CA LEU A 434 -16.46 4.54 -8.93
C LEU A 434 -17.91 4.61 -8.47
N ARG A 435 -18.45 5.82 -8.27
CA ARG A 435 -19.86 6.04 -7.95
C ARG A 435 -20.76 5.41 -9.02
N ASP A 436 -20.50 5.74 -10.29
CA ASP A 436 -21.37 5.37 -11.40
C ASP A 436 -21.29 3.87 -11.76
N SER A 437 -20.21 3.17 -11.41
CA SER A 437 -20.10 1.71 -11.59
C SER A 437 -20.85 0.91 -10.52
N GLY A 438 -21.20 1.52 -9.38
CA GLY A 438 -21.77 0.85 -8.22
C GLY A 438 -20.77 0.08 -7.36
N THR A 439 -19.49 0.10 -7.73
CA THR A 439 -18.40 -0.57 -7.01
C THR A 439 -18.18 0.07 -5.64
N LYS A 440 -17.98 -0.74 -4.60
CA LYS A 440 -17.76 -0.25 -3.23
C LYS A 440 -16.28 -0.23 -2.88
N LEU A 441 -15.78 0.88 -2.33
CA LEU A 441 -14.43 1.04 -1.80
C LEU A 441 -14.49 1.09 -0.27
N LEU A 442 -13.88 0.10 0.38
CA LEU A 442 -13.67 0.10 1.82
C LEU A 442 -12.19 0.24 2.13
N THR A 443 -11.86 1.18 3.01
CA THR A 443 -10.49 1.41 3.48
C THR A 443 -10.47 1.45 4.99
N TRP A 444 -9.47 0.81 5.58
CA TRP A 444 -9.05 1.16 6.93
C TRP A 444 -7.57 1.51 6.99
N HIS A 445 -7.18 2.30 7.99
CA HIS A 445 -5.79 2.71 8.22
C HIS A 445 -5.45 2.70 9.71
N GLY A 446 -4.35 2.05 10.07
CA GLY A 446 -3.79 2.09 11.42
C GLY A 446 -3.27 3.49 11.78
N MET A 447 -3.68 4.04 12.92
CA MET A 447 -3.26 5.38 13.33
C MET A 447 -1.86 5.40 13.97
N SER A 448 -1.28 4.22 14.21
CA SER A 448 0.11 4.03 14.64
C SER A 448 0.98 3.46 13.51
N ASP A 449 0.56 3.63 12.25
CA ASP A 449 1.31 3.21 11.07
C ASP A 449 2.65 3.95 10.97
N GLN A 450 3.72 3.18 11.17
CA GLN A 450 5.10 3.63 11.23
C GLN A 450 5.76 3.83 9.87
N LEU A 451 5.05 3.55 8.76
CA LEU A 451 5.56 3.65 7.40
C LEU A 451 4.76 4.69 6.60
N ILE A 452 3.44 4.61 6.64
CA ILE A 452 2.54 5.49 5.89
C ILE A 452 1.72 6.31 6.89
N PRO A 453 1.90 7.65 6.95
CA PRO A 453 1.08 8.47 7.83
C PRO A 453 -0.41 8.38 7.45
N TYR A 454 -1.27 7.98 8.40
CA TYR A 454 -2.71 7.84 8.16
C TYR A 454 -3.36 9.15 7.71
N GLN A 455 -2.77 10.29 8.09
CA GLN A 455 -3.19 11.62 7.63
C GLN A 455 -3.16 11.74 6.11
N ASN A 456 -2.31 11.00 5.40
CA ASN A 456 -2.30 10.99 3.93
C ASN A 456 -3.61 10.41 3.37
N THR A 457 -4.18 9.39 4.01
CA THR A 457 -5.50 8.84 3.64
C THR A 457 -6.63 9.80 3.99
N ILE A 458 -6.58 10.45 5.15
CA ILE A 458 -7.55 11.50 5.52
C ILE A 458 -7.50 12.65 4.51
N ASN A 459 -6.31 13.15 4.18
CA ASN A 459 -6.14 14.24 3.23
C ASN A 459 -6.71 13.89 1.85
N TYR A 460 -6.51 12.64 1.38
CA TYR A 460 -7.13 12.18 0.14
C TYR A 460 -8.65 12.12 0.26
N ARG A 461 -9.18 11.55 1.35
CA ARG A 461 -10.63 11.49 1.60
C ARG A 461 -11.27 12.89 1.58
N GLN A 462 -10.65 13.86 2.24
CA GLN A 462 -11.10 15.25 2.23
C GLN A 462 -11.04 15.89 0.83
N LYS A 463 -10.01 15.60 0.03
CA LYS A 463 -9.93 16.06 -1.37
C LYS A 463 -11.06 15.47 -2.21
N VAL A 464 -11.36 14.18 -2.04
CA VAL A 464 -12.49 13.52 -2.72
C VAL A 464 -13.80 14.20 -2.32
N GLU A 465 -14.07 14.40 -1.03
CA GLU A 465 -15.30 15.06 -0.57
C GLU A 465 -15.41 16.52 -1.06
N ALA A 466 -14.30 17.23 -1.16
CA ALA A 466 -14.28 18.59 -1.71
C ALA A 466 -14.69 18.65 -3.19
N VAL A 467 -14.45 17.58 -3.95
CA VAL A 467 -14.82 17.46 -5.38
C VAL A 467 -16.19 16.83 -5.57
N MET A 468 -16.50 15.79 -4.80
CA MET A 468 -17.63 14.89 -5.02
C MET A 468 -18.81 15.11 -4.06
N GLY A 469 -18.60 15.80 -2.93
CA GLY A 469 -19.57 15.91 -1.84
C GLY A 469 -19.56 14.69 -0.92
N GLU A 470 -20.74 14.26 -0.48
CA GLU A 470 -20.92 13.04 0.35
C GLU A 470 -20.56 11.80 -0.47
N VAL A 471 -19.70 10.91 0.04
CA VAL A 471 -19.23 9.73 -0.72
C VAL A 471 -19.41 8.38 0.00
N ASP A 472 -20.02 8.36 1.20
CA ASP A 472 -20.16 7.14 2.02
C ASP A 472 -21.07 6.05 1.41
N GLU A 473 -21.80 6.37 0.35
CA GLU A 473 -22.57 5.42 -0.46
C GLU A 473 -21.67 4.44 -1.25
N TYR A 474 -20.43 4.84 -1.54
CA TYR A 474 -19.51 4.05 -2.37
C TYR A 474 -18.05 4.06 -1.89
N TYR A 475 -17.67 4.94 -0.96
CA TYR A 475 -16.34 5.00 -0.36
C TYR A 475 -16.46 5.18 1.15
N ARG A 476 -16.00 4.20 1.95
CA ARG A 476 -15.99 4.27 3.43
C ARG A 476 -14.57 4.13 3.98
N LEU A 477 -14.24 4.97 4.96
CA LEU A 477 -12.95 5.01 5.64
C LEU A 477 -13.10 4.75 7.13
N PHE A 478 -12.27 3.87 7.68
CA PHE A 478 -12.18 3.58 9.12
C PHE A 478 -10.75 3.80 9.60
N LEU A 479 -10.60 4.39 10.79
CA LEU A 479 -9.29 4.58 11.42
C LEU A 479 -9.18 3.66 12.62
N ALA A 480 -8.02 3.00 12.76
CA ALA A 480 -7.77 2.01 13.80
C ALA A 480 -6.71 2.53 14.79
N PRO A 481 -7.11 3.07 15.96
CA PRO A 481 -6.18 3.57 16.96
C PRO A 481 -5.22 2.49 17.46
N GLY A 482 -3.94 2.83 17.60
CA GLY A 482 -2.92 1.90 18.11
C GLY A 482 -2.48 0.81 17.13
N VAL A 483 -3.12 0.70 15.96
CA VAL A 483 -2.77 -0.31 14.94
C VAL A 483 -1.62 0.21 14.07
N GLY A 484 -0.64 -0.65 13.83
CA GLY A 484 0.51 -0.36 12.97
C GLY A 484 0.23 -0.55 11.47
N HIS A 485 1.30 -0.56 10.68
CA HIS A 485 1.20 -0.75 9.23
C HIS A 485 0.54 -2.09 8.86
N CYS A 486 -0.63 -2.02 8.20
CA CYS A 486 -1.44 -3.17 7.78
C CYS A 486 -1.90 -4.12 8.89
N GLY A 487 -1.67 -3.80 10.17
CA GLY A 487 -1.99 -4.64 11.31
C GLY A 487 -0.93 -4.54 12.41
N GLY A 488 -1.01 -5.44 13.39
CA GLY A 488 -0.17 -5.39 14.58
C GLY A 488 -0.36 -4.10 15.38
N GLY A 489 0.67 -3.68 16.12
CA GLY A 489 0.57 -2.58 17.08
C GLY A 489 -0.09 -3.01 18.39
N SER A 490 -0.39 -2.05 19.26
CA SER A 490 -1.03 -2.29 20.56
C SER A 490 -2.56 -2.21 20.50
N GLY A 491 -3.11 -1.69 19.40
CA GLY A 491 -4.54 -1.44 19.25
C GLY A 491 -5.34 -2.55 18.55
N PRO A 492 -6.68 -2.52 18.66
CA PRO A 492 -7.57 -3.48 18.00
C PRO A 492 -7.50 -3.42 16.48
N VAL A 493 -7.15 -4.53 15.83
CA VAL A 493 -7.09 -4.68 14.37
C VAL A 493 -8.45 -5.16 13.84
N PRO A 494 -8.95 -4.66 12.69
CA PRO A 494 -10.17 -5.19 12.07
C PRO A 494 -10.12 -6.71 11.88
N LYS A 495 -11.16 -7.42 12.31
CA LYS A 495 -11.19 -8.91 12.29
C LYS A 495 -11.38 -9.48 10.89
N ASP A 496 -12.41 -9.02 10.19
CA ASP A 496 -12.75 -9.48 8.84
C ASP A 496 -13.33 -8.33 7.98
N PRO A 497 -12.49 -7.35 7.60
CA PRO A 497 -12.94 -6.22 6.81
C PRO A 497 -13.36 -6.62 5.38
N LEU A 498 -12.92 -7.78 4.87
CA LEU A 498 -13.35 -8.28 3.57
C LEU A 498 -14.77 -8.83 3.65
N ALA A 499 -15.14 -9.56 4.71
CA ALA A 499 -16.53 -9.96 4.92
C ALA A 499 -17.47 -8.76 5.05
N ALA A 500 -17.07 -7.70 5.76
CA ALA A 500 -17.86 -6.46 5.84
C ALA A 500 -18.09 -5.82 4.45
N LEU A 501 -17.06 -5.84 3.59
CA LEU A 501 -17.19 -5.38 2.21
C LEU A 501 -18.09 -6.31 1.37
N VAL A 502 -18.02 -7.63 1.57
CA VAL A 502 -18.89 -8.60 0.91
C VAL A 502 -20.36 -8.34 1.27
N HIS A 503 -20.68 -8.14 2.55
CA HIS A 503 -22.04 -7.79 2.98
C HIS A 503 -22.53 -6.47 2.38
N TRP A 504 -21.65 -5.47 2.28
CA TRP A 504 -22.01 -4.23 1.59
C TRP A 504 -22.32 -4.44 0.10
N VAL A 505 -21.52 -5.24 -0.60
CA VAL A 505 -21.67 -5.48 -2.03
C VAL A 505 -22.86 -6.39 -2.36
N GLU A 506 -23.03 -7.46 -1.60
CA GLU A 506 -23.99 -8.54 -1.93
C GLU A 506 -25.35 -8.36 -1.25
N ASP A 507 -25.36 -7.79 -0.03
CA ASP A 507 -26.57 -7.66 0.80
C ASP A 507 -27.06 -6.20 0.91
N ASP A 508 -26.33 -5.24 0.33
CA ASP A 508 -26.59 -3.79 0.48
C ASP A 508 -26.58 -3.34 1.96
N GLU A 509 -25.73 -3.98 2.76
CA GLU A 509 -25.54 -3.70 4.19
C GLU A 509 -24.22 -2.97 4.42
N PRO A 510 -24.18 -1.63 4.28
CA PRO A 510 -22.93 -0.91 4.36
C PRO A 510 -22.48 -0.77 5.84
N PRO A 511 -21.19 -1.02 6.17
CA PRO A 511 -20.74 -1.06 7.56
C PRO A 511 -20.72 0.33 8.17
N GLU A 512 -21.52 0.59 9.21
CA GLU A 512 -21.45 1.86 9.98
C GLU A 512 -20.29 1.85 10.99
N THR A 513 -19.87 0.66 11.42
CA THR A 513 -18.67 0.40 12.20
C THR A 513 -17.91 -0.80 11.63
N LEU A 514 -16.65 -0.97 12.05
CA LEU A 514 -15.90 -2.21 11.81
C LEU A 514 -15.44 -2.86 13.12
N ASP A 515 -15.83 -4.12 13.30
CA ASP A 515 -15.35 -4.98 14.39
C ASP A 515 -13.83 -5.10 14.38
N ALA A 516 -13.21 -4.75 15.51
CA ALA A 516 -11.78 -4.85 15.71
C ALA A 516 -11.43 -5.49 17.06
N ALA A 517 -10.30 -6.20 17.11
CA ALA A 517 -9.80 -6.80 18.35
C ALA A 517 -8.28 -6.92 18.40
N VAL A 518 -7.76 -7.00 19.63
CA VAL A 518 -6.37 -7.37 19.93
C VAL A 518 -6.31 -8.07 21.27
N THR A 519 -5.29 -8.91 21.47
CA THR A 519 -4.92 -9.39 22.80
C THR A 519 -3.79 -8.51 23.32
N ASP A 520 -4.03 -7.82 24.43
CA ASP A 520 -3.04 -6.90 25.00
C ASP A 520 -1.89 -7.63 25.73
N HIS A 521 -0.96 -6.85 26.30
CA HIS A 521 0.20 -7.38 27.02
C HIS A 521 -0.15 -8.14 28.32
N GLU A 522 -1.38 -7.96 28.83
CA GLU A 522 -1.91 -8.63 30.02
C GLU A 522 -2.67 -9.92 29.64
N TRP A 523 -2.69 -10.27 28.35
CA TRP A 523 -3.45 -11.38 27.76
C TRP A 523 -4.97 -11.19 27.79
N ASP A 524 -5.44 -9.95 27.95
CA ASP A 524 -6.85 -9.62 27.88
C ASP A 524 -7.28 -9.32 26.44
N LEU A 525 -8.50 -9.74 26.10
CA LEU A 525 -9.13 -9.39 24.83
C LEU A 525 -9.67 -7.95 24.89
N VAL A 526 -9.11 -7.09 24.06
CA VAL A 526 -9.60 -5.73 23.80
C VAL A 526 -10.42 -5.75 22.52
N THR A 527 -11.60 -5.14 22.54
CA THR A 527 -12.54 -5.07 21.41
C THR A 527 -12.96 -3.63 21.16
N LYS A 528 -13.13 -3.26 19.88
CA LYS A 528 -13.63 -1.95 19.44
C LYS A 528 -14.55 -2.10 18.23
N GLU A 529 -15.50 -1.19 18.15
CA GLU A 529 -16.21 -0.86 16.92
C GLU A 529 -15.53 0.37 16.32
N LEU A 530 -14.77 0.21 15.25
CA LEU A 530 -14.12 1.35 14.59
C LEU A 530 -15.17 2.19 13.88
N CYS A 531 -15.17 3.50 14.13
CA CYS A 531 -16.15 4.40 13.58
C CYS A 531 -15.89 4.74 12.11
N LEU A 532 -16.98 4.89 11.33
CA LEU A 532 -16.92 5.48 10.00
C LEU A 532 -16.44 6.93 10.10
N TRP A 533 -15.29 7.21 9.50
CA TRP A 533 -14.72 8.56 9.47
C TRP A 533 -15.69 9.53 8.76
N PRO A 534 -15.92 10.76 9.26
CA PRO A 534 -15.12 11.48 10.27
C PRO A 534 -15.49 11.21 11.72
N ALA A 535 -16.42 10.29 12.01
CA ALA A 535 -16.73 9.95 13.39
C ALA A 535 -15.52 9.29 14.09
N ARG A 536 -15.40 9.55 15.38
CA ARG A 536 -14.33 9.10 16.26
C ARG A 536 -14.90 8.27 17.41
N SER A 537 -14.08 7.37 17.94
CA SER A 537 -14.42 6.58 19.13
C SER A 537 -14.47 7.48 20.37
N ASP A 538 -15.59 7.46 21.09
CA ASP A 538 -15.83 8.22 22.32
C ASP A 538 -16.15 7.25 23.46
N TYR A 539 -15.35 7.29 24.55
CA TYR A 539 -15.59 6.44 25.71
C TYR A 539 -16.76 7.00 26.51
N MET A 540 -17.75 6.17 26.82
CA MET A 540 -18.98 6.63 27.48
C MET A 540 -18.80 6.94 28.98
N GLY A 541 -17.60 6.74 29.55
CA GLY A 541 -17.32 6.92 30.97
C GLY A 541 -17.88 5.81 31.87
N ILE A 542 -18.42 4.74 31.28
CA ILE A 542 -19.08 3.64 32.00
C ILE A 542 -18.56 2.27 31.54
N GLY A 543 -18.25 1.39 32.50
CA GLY A 543 -17.83 0.02 32.25
C GLY A 543 -16.33 -0.15 32.04
N ASP A 544 -15.94 -1.26 31.41
CA ASP A 544 -14.54 -1.59 31.09
C ASP A 544 -14.18 -1.01 29.70
N PRO A 545 -13.16 -0.14 29.59
CA PRO A 545 -12.72 0.43 28.31
C PRO A 545 -12.14 -0.60 27.34
N LYS A 546 -11.84 -1.84 27.79
CA LYS A 546 -11.43 -2.94 26.90
C LYS A 546 -12.62 -3.52 26.08
N ARG A 547 -13.87 -3.13 26.38
CA ARG A 547 -15.08 -3.67 25.74
C ARG A 547 -15.67 -2.71 24.71
N ALA A 548 -15.91 -3.17 23.50
CA ALA A 548 -16.49 -2.33 22.43
C ALA A 548 -17.82 -1.65 22.85
N SER A 549 -18.65 -2.34 23.65
CA SER A 549 -19.95 -1.85 24.13
C SER A 549 -19.90 -0.65 25.08
N THR A 550 -18.71 -0.22 25.52
CA THR A 550 -18.53 0.96 26.40
C THR A 550 -18.09 2.21 25.62
N TRP A 551 -18.03 2.10 24.29
CA TRP A 551 -17.67 3.16 23.36
C TRP A 551 -18.84 3.47 22.42
N THR A 552 -18.84 4.69 21.89
CA THR A 552 -19.78 5.12 20.85
C THR A 552 -19.05 5.94 19.79
N CYS A 553 -19.68 6.16 18.64
CA CYS A 553 -19.14 7.00 17.59
C CYS A 553 -19.68 8.42 17.70
N LYS A 554 -18.78 9.41 17.67
CA LYS A 554 -19.11 10.84 17.79
C LYS A 554 -18.48 11.67 16.68
N GLY A 555 -19.18 12.70 16.21
CA GLY A 555 -18.66 13.66 15.22
C GLY A 555 -18.97 13.33 13.76
N GLY A 556 -19.79 12.31 13.47
CA GLY A 556 -20.12 11.89 12.10
C GLY A 556 -21.13 12.77 11.33
N THR A 557 -21.84 13.68 12.00
CA THR A 557 -22.88 14.53 11.38
C THR A 557 -22.44 15.97 11.08
N GLU A 558 -21.27 16.36 11.58
CA GLU A 558 -20.68 17.69 11.36
C GLU A 558 -19.54 17.54 10.36
N ARG A 559 -19.86 17.24 9.09
CA ARG A 559 -18.93 17.57 8.02
C ARG A 559 -18.83 19.07 8.03
N ALA A 560 -17.75 19.60 8.62
CA ALA A 560 -17.49 21.03 8.58
C ALA A 560 -17.48 21.41 7.09
N ALA A 561 -18.56 22.06 6.63
CA ALA A 561 -18.49 22.82 5.40
C ALA A 561 -17.35 23.79 5.66
N GLN A 562 -16.16 23.51 5.13
CA GLN A 562 -15.08 24.48 5.16
C GLN A 562 -15.67 25.73 4.55
N SER A 563 -15.91 26.73 5.40
CA SER A 563 -16.40 28.02 4.99
C SER A 563 -15.44 28.48 3.92
N ARG A 564 -15.90 28.61 2.67
CA ARG A 564 -15.16 29.31 1.63
C ARG A 564 -14.87 30.69 2.17
N ASN A 565 -13.65 30.88 2.65
CA ASN A 565 -13.17 32.20 3.01
C ASN A 565 -12.79 32.85 1.68
N GLU A 566 -13.73 33.57 1.08
CA GLU A 566 -13.58 34.22 -0.24
C GLU A 566 -12.43 35.25 -0.30
N ASN A 567 -11.71 35.46 0.81
CA ASN A 567 -10.63 36.43 0.96
C ASN A 567 -9.26 35.80 1.32
N GLU A 568 -9.12 34.48 1.39
CA GLU A 568 -7.80 33.85 1.37
C GLU A 568 -7.42 33.51 -0.07
N PRO A 569 -6.26 33.95 -0.58
CA PRO A 569 -5.76 33.44 -1.84
C PRO A 569 -5.44 31.97 -1.62
N TRP A 570 -6.35 31.09 -2.05
CA TRP A 570 -6.01 29.71 -2.38
C TRP A 570 -4.79 29.81 -3.31
N ILE A 571 -3.60 29.47 -2.81
CA ILE A 571 -2.44 29.30 -3.66
C ILE A 571 -2.71 27.99 -4.39
N PRO A 572 -3.03 28.01 -5.70
CA PRO A 572 -3.01 26.79 -6.45
C PRO A 572 -1.60 26.24 -6.30
N ILE A 573 -1.46 25.05 -5.71
CA ILE A 573 -0.38 24.19 -6.18
C ILE A 573 -0.76 23.93 -7.63
N ASP A 574 -0.14 24.69 -8.52
CA ASP A 574 -0.41 24.66 -9.94
C ASP A 574 -0.02 23.27 -10.47
N TYR A 575 -0.99 22.36 -10.47
CA TYR A 575 -0.92 21.07 -11.15
C TYR A 575 -1.26 21.23 -12.65
N GLN A 576 -0.89 22.34 -13.31
CA GLN A 576 -0.85 22.43 -14.77
C GLN A 576 0.24 21.55 -15.43
N GLY A 577 0.51 20.37 -14.86
CA GLY A 577 1.28 19.30 -15.48
C GLY A 577 0.43 18.21 -16.13
N THR A 578 -0.89 18.17 -15.90
CA THR A 578 -1.75 17.05 -16.36
C THR A 578 -2.34 17.21 -17.77
N GLN A 579 -1.94 18.23 -18.53
CA GLN A 579 -2.19 18.25 -19.98
C GLN A 579 -0.88 18.04 -20.74
N GLN A 580 -0.64 16.81 -21.18
CA GLN A 580 0.29 16.59 -22.28
C GLN A 580 -0.22 17.35 -23.53
N PRO A 581 0.58 18.22 -24.16
CA PRO A 581 0.21 18.76 -25.45
C PRO A 581 0.31 17.64 -26.49
N GLN A 582 -0.82 17.35 -27.14
CA GLN A 582 -0.87 16.61 -28.40
C GLN A 582 0.15 17.25 -29.37
N ARG A 583 1.28 16.56 -29.63
CA ARG A 583 2.29 17.01 -30.60
C ARG A 583 1.76 16.87 -32.03
N GLY A 584 0.99 17.85 -32.46
CA GLY A 584 0.83 18.20 -33.87
C GLY A 584 1.99 19.09 -34.32
N TYR A 585 2.82 18.60 -35.24
CA TYR A 585 3.83 19.40 -35.91
C TYR A 585 3.20 20.57 -36.67
N LYS A 586 3.60 21.82 -36.36
CA LYS A 586 3.80 22.91 -37.34
C LYS A 586 4.56 24.08 -36.72
N LYS A 587 5.68 24.45 -37.36
CA LYS A 587 6.49 25.65 -37.11
C LYS A 587 5.75 26.91 -37.56
N GLN A 588 5.73 27.95 -36.73
CA GLN A 588 6.10 29.33 -37.09
C GLN A 588 6.17 30.19 -35.82
N GLY A 589 7.22 31.03 -35.72
CA GLY A 589 7.57 31.74 -34.50
C GLY A 589 7.09 33.18 -34.43
N GLN A 590 7.23 33.79 -33.26
CA GLN A 590 7.74 35.15 -33.04
C GLN A 590 7.84 35.47 -31.54
N ASP A 591 8.94 36.12 -31.18
CA ASP A 591 9.26 36.68 -29.86
C ASP A 591 8.26 37.72 -29.37
N SER A 592 7.98 37.73 -28.06
CA SER A 592 7.88 38.99 -27.30
C SER A 592 8.11 38.73 -25.81
N GLY A 593 9.07 39.46 -25.26
CA GLY A 593 9.59 39.32 -23.90
C GLY A 593 8.70 39.95 -22.83
N GLY A 594 8.57 39.22 -21.73
CA GLY A 594 8.05 39.69 -20.44
C GLY A 594 8.50 38.71 -19.36
N SER A 595 9.62 39.01 -18.68
CA SER A 595 10.17 38.18 -17.60
C SER A 595 9.23 38.17 -16.39
N SER A 596 8.46 37.11 -16.22
CA SER A 596 7.67 36.89 -15.00
C SER A 596 8.56 36.51 -13.82
N ARG A 597 8.12 36.76 -12.58
CA ARG A 597 8.81 36.34 -11.35
C ARG A 597 9.04 34.82 -11.30
N ALA A 598 8.19 34.04 -11.98
CA ALA A 598 8.37 32.60 -12.17
C ALA A 598 9.58 32.26 -13.06
N SER A 599 9.86 33.07 -14.09
CA SER A 599 11.03 32.91 -14.98
C SER A 599 12.36 33.14 -14.24
N GLN A 600 12.36 34.04 -13.24
CA GLN A 600 13.53 34.29 -12.39
C GLN A 600 13.75 33.19 -11.35
N VAL A 601 12.67 32.64 -10.76
CA VAL A 601 12.75 31.50 -9.83
C VAL A 601 13.18 30.23 -10.55
N LEU A 602 12.63 29.96 -11.74
CA LEU A 602 13.01 28.80 -12.57
C LEU A 602 14.43 28.94 -13.14
N GLY A 603 14.87 30.15 -13.50
CA GLY A 603 16.24 30.42 -13.92
C GLY A 603 17.26 30.15 -12.80
N GLY A 604 16.97 30.62 -11.58
CA GLY A 604 17.81 30.35 -10.41
C GLY A 604 17.84 28.88 -10.00
N LEU A 605 16.72 28.16 -10.15
CA LEU A 605 16.66 26.72 -9.88
C LEU A 605 17.43 25.91 -10.94
N LYS A 606 17.34 26.31 -12.22
CA LYS A 606 18.09 25.71 -13.32
C LYS A 606 19.60 25.84 -13.12
N ASP A 607 20.09 27.04 -12.83
CA ASP A 607 21.53 27.29 -12.64
C ASP A 607 22.08 26.54 -11.41
N ARG A 608 21.25 26.31 -10.38
CA ARG A 608 21.63 25.53 -9.19
C ARG A 608 21.58 24.03 -9.45
N ILE A 609 20.58 23.54 -10.18
CA ILE A 609 20.47 22.14 -10.62
C ILE A 609 21.60 21.76 -11.60
N GLU A 610 21.98 22.66 -12.51
CA GLU A 610 23.10 22.51 -13.43
C GLU A 610 24.46 22.70 -12.71
N GLY A 611 24.51 23.57 -11.69
CA GLY A 611 25.69 23.88 -10.87
C GLY A 611 26.09 22.80 -9.86
N LEU A 612 25.17 21.91 -9.47
CA LEU A 612 25.47 20.74 -8.63
C LEU A 612 26.35 19.67 -9.32
N GLY A 613 26.73 19.88 -10.59
CA GLY A 613 27.55 18.93 -11.35
C GLY A 613 26.83 17.61 -11.67
N LEU A 614 25.52 17.54 -11.42
CA LEU A 614 24.71 16.33 -11.60
C LEU A 614 24.30 16.08 -13.05
N GLY A 615 24.49 17.02 -13.97
CA GLY A 615 24.15 16.87 -15.39
C GLY A 615 22.63 16.84 -15.67
N LEU A 616 21.79 17.33 -14.75
CA LEU A 616 20.37 17.59 -14.99
C LEU A 616 20.25 18.79 -15.94
N ARG A 617 19.64 18.61 -17.12
CA ARG A 617 19.25 19.73 -18.00
C ARG A 617 17.75 19.91 -17.92
N ILE A 618 17.32 21.09 -17.50
CA ILE A 618 15.91 21.51 -17.57
C ILE A 618 15.69 22.03 -19.00
N GLY A 619 14.88 21.30 -19.77
CA GLY A 619 14.52 21.62 -21.16
C GLY A 619 13.29 22.48 -21.26
#